data_AF-A0AAC8QRD3-F1
#
_entry.id   AF-A0AAC8QRD3-F1
#
_cell.length_a   1.000
_cell.length_b   1.000
_cell.length_c   1.000
_cell.angle_alpha   90.00
_cell.angle_beta   90.00
_cell.angle_gamma   90.00
#
_symmetry.space_group_name_H-M   'P 1'
#
loop_
_entity.id
_entity.type
_entity.pdbx_description
1 polymer ?
#
loop_
_entity_poly.entity_id
_entity_poly.type
_entity_poly.pdbx_seq_one_letter_code
_entity_poly.pdbx_strand_id
1 'polypeptide(L)'
;MTDVNVYYTERVEITDLPAYLDEKYVEYEIKVEKKDSITGALDNAKIINSIEVSDKHGKVMLTLRVQGIKIKNVSLSIFERVVTKVISLKSTVSETCMEKDNICSFELKLNVYMIDKVSNKPILLDLKEIENIASENNLTLGYFIKRRTGKISTTSKETIGKINNPELITNKYIKYVLEDFKKRCNDGTVDFPRLLFKDLMKSVFEHFLKDNDSPDNVINEIGDIFGTKVNDSYMKTELRAFYHIYEALVPKTLSSPGYDKIQHFTYCVKERYNTSKLVTDAAQYIAEAYDLINGGSWDDTLSDMEANNLGQAYGKELYDRYHKATVY
;
A
#
# COMPACT_ATOMS: atom_id res chain seq x y z
N MET A 1 -33.54 38.84 37.00
CA MET A 1 -33.06 37.97 35.91
C MET A 1 -31.58 37.77 36.19
N THR A 2 -31.17 36.57 36.60
CA THR A 2 -29.75 36.23 36.73
C THR A 2 -29.19 36.07 35.32
N ASP A 3 -28.24 36.92 34.93
CA ASP A 3 -27.51 36.76 33.68
C ASP A 3 -26.90 35.36 33.66
N VAL A 4 -27.35 34.55 32.72
CA VAL A 4 -26.69 33.28 32.42
C VAL A 4 -25.38 33.68 31.76
N ASN A 5 -24.27 33.56 32.47
CA ASN A 5 -22.95 33.78 31.87
C ASN A 5 -22.77 32.76 30.74
N VAL A 6 -22.76 33.25 29.50
CA VAL A 6 -22.47 32.45 28.32
C VAL A 6 -20.96 32.45 28.10
N TYR A 7 -20.39 31.26 27.93
CA TYR A 7 -18.98 31.11 27.60
C TYR A 7 -18.83 30.50 26.22
N TYR A 8 -17.68 30.72 25.60
CA TYR A 8 -17.36 30.29 24.24
C TYR A 8 -16.11 29.44 24.25
N THR A 9 -16.11 28.35 23.49
CA THR A 9 -14.87 27.67 23.13
C THR A 9 -14.00 28.61 22.27
N GLU A 10 -12.70 28.35 22.22
CA GLU A 10 -11.86 28.94 21.18
C GLU A 10 -12.46 28.69 19.79
N ARG A 11 -12.50 29.73 18.96
CA ARG A 11 -12.63 29.60 17.50
C ARG A 11 -11.29 29.08 16.99
N VAL A 12 -11.31 28.18 16.01
CA VAL A 12 -10.08 27.62 15.47
C VAL A 12 -9.90 28.06 14.02
N GLU A 13 -8.70 28.55 13.71
CA GLU A 13 -8.27 28.87 12.35
C GLU A 13 -7.21 27.86 11.92
N ILE A 14 -7.46 27.17 10.80
CA ILE A 14 -6.54 26.20 10.21
C ILE A 14 -5.68 26.90 9.16
N THR A 15 -4.37 26.79 9.32
CA THR A 15 -3.34 27.42 8.48
C THR A 15 -2.39 26.37 7.92
N ASP A 16 -1.58 26.77 6.93
CA ASP A 16 -0.57 25.94 6.27
C ASP A 16 -1.07 24.62 5.66
N LEU A 17 -2.38 24.49 5.41
CA LEU A 17 -2.97 23.30 4.79
C LEU A 17 -2.31 23.03 3.43
N PRO A 18 -1.80 21.81 3.16
CA PRO A 18 -1.07 21.51 1.93
C PRO A 18 -1.98 21.67 0.71
N ALA A 19 -1.42 22.13 -0.41
CA ALA A 19 -2.20 22.43 -1.61
C ALA A 19 -2.96 21.22 -2.19
N TYR A 20 -2.44 20.01 -1.97
CA TYR A 20 -3.09 18.78 -2.42
C TYR A 20 -4.25 18.33 -1.53
N LEU A 21 -4.39 18.89 -0.33
CA LEU A 21 -5.40 18.50 0.66
C LEU A 21 -6.55 19.50 0.65
N ASP A 22 -7.63 19.14 -0.04
CA ASP A 22 -8.89 19.89 -0.01
C ASP A 22 -9.47 19.92 1.42
N GLU A 23 -9.81 21.11 1.89
CA GLU A 23 -10.46 21.39 3.18
C GLU A 23 -11.59 20.41 3.52
N LYS A 24 -12.39 19.97 2.54
CA LYS A 24 -13.50 19.03 2.79
C LYS A 24 -13.04 17.66 3.32
N TYR A 25 -11.77 17.30 3.11
CA TYR A 25 -11.18 16.06 3.63
C TYR A 25 -10.65 16.21 5.06
N VAL A 26 -10.63 17.43 5.60
CA VAL A 26 -10.30 17.71 7.00
C VAL A 26 -11.60 17.70 7.81
N GLU A 27 -11.81 16.64 8.57
CA GLU A 27 -12.98 16.47 9.44
C GLU A 27 -12.61 16.87 10.87
N TYR A 28 -13.58 17.37 11.62
CA TYR A 28 -13.41 17.69 13.03
C TYR A 28 -14.52 17.10 13.89
N GLU A 29 -14.19 16.87 15.15
CA GLU A 29 -15.13 16.55 16.22
C GLU A 29 -14.79 17.37 17.45
N ILE A 30 -15.76 18.16 17.93
CA ILE A 30 -15.67 18.89 19.19
C ILE A 30 -16.48 18.12 20.23
N LYS A 31 -15.80 17.62 21.26
CA LYS A 31 -16.41 16.94 22.40
C LYS A 31 -16.35 17.83 23.62
N VAL A 32 -17.52 18.24 24.10
CA VAL A 32 -17.71 18.91 25.39
C VAL A 32 -18.12 17.85 26.41
N GLU A 33 -17.53 17.90 27.60
CA GLU A 33 -17.83 16.94 28.67
C GLU A 33 -19.35 16.84 28.92
N LYS A 34 -19.90 15.61 28.93
CA LYS A 34 -21.33 15.29 29.16
C LYS A 34 -22.32 15.86 28.11
N LYS A 35 -21.86 16.33 26.95
CA LYS A 35 -22.70 16.68 25.81
C LYS A 35 -22.40 15.79 24.61
N ASP A 36 -23.32 15.77 23.65
CA ASP A 36 -23.10 15.14 22.35
C ASP A 36 -21.96 15.82 21.59
N SER A 37 -21.21 15.03 20.83
CA SER A 37 -20.14 15.53 19.99
C SER A 37 -20.70 16.32 18.81
N ILE A 38 -20.04 17.43 18.48
CA ILE A 38 -20.33 18.22 17.28
C ILE A 38 -19.30 17.85 16.22
N THR A 39 -19.76 17.42 15.05
CA THR A 39 -18.89 16.98 13.96
C THR A 39 -19.13 17.81 12.71
N GLY A 40 -18.11 17.93 11.87
CA GLY A 40 -18.20 18.63 10.59
C GLY A 40 -16.94 18.44 9.74
N ALA A 41 -16.96 19.00 8.54
CA ALA A 41 -15.79 19.16 7.69
C ALA A 41 -15.36 20.63 7.66
N LEU A 42 -14.08 20.87 7.43
CA LEU A 42 -13.54 22.21 7.28
C LEU A 42 -14.14 22.86 6.03
N ASP A 43 -14.48 24.14 6.14
CA ASP A 43 -14.99 24.93 5.03
C ASP A 43 -13.85 25.67 4.30
N ASN A 44 -14.18 26.35 3.19
CA ASN A 44 -13.22 27.15 2.42
C ASN A 44 -12.60 28.30 3.24
N ALA A 45 -13.26 28.72 4.33
CA ALA A 45 -12.72 29.73 5.22
C ALA A 45 -11.66 29.16 6.17
N LYS A 46 -11.51 27.83 6.22
CA LYS A 46 -10.57 27.10 7.08
C LYS A 46 -10.79 27.41 8.56
N ILE A 47 -12.04 27.65 8.92
CA ILE A 47 -12.43 28.09 10.25
C ILE A 47 -13.39 27.08 10.87
N ILE A 48 -13.12 26.73 12.13
CA ILE A 48 -14.08 26.03 12.99
C ILE A 48 -14.62 27.05 13.99
N ASN A 49 -15.93 27.28 13.91
CA ASN A 49 -16.59 28.29 14.73
C ASN A 49 -16.59 27.92 16.22
N SER A 50 -16.52 28.95 17.06
CA SER A 50 -16.69 28.79 18.51
C SER A 50 -18.09 28.29 18.84
N ILE A 51 -18.20 27.50 19.90
CA ILE A 51 -19.47 26.93 20.36
C ILE A 51 -19.78 27.48 21.75
N GLU A 52 -21.05 27.77 21.99
CA GLU A 52 -21.53 28.21 23.30
C GLU A 52 -21.54 27.05 24.30
N VAL A 53 -20.99 27.31 25.48
CA VAL A 53 -20.90 26.38 26.60
C VAL A 53 -21.34 27.06 27.89
N SER A 54 -22.02 26.30 28.74
CA SER A 54 -22.64 26.79 29.99
C SER A 54 -21.71 26.76 31.19
N ASP A 55 -20.53 26.13 31.07
CA ASP A 55 -19.57 25.95 32.15
C ASP A 55 -18.17 26.39 31.71
N LYS A 56 -17.63 27.42 32.35
CA LYS A 56 -16.29 27.98 32.12
C LYS A 56 -15.17 26.98 32.41
N HIS A 57 -15.43 26.00 33.28
CA HIS A 57 -14.46 25.01 33.72
C HIS A 57 -14.64 23.64 33.06
N GLY A 58 -15.56 23.54 32.10
CA GLY A 58 -15.77 22.31 31.32
C GLY A 58 -14.54 21.94 30.48
N LYS A 59 -14.35 20.64 30.24
CA LYS A 59 -13.31 20.15 29.33
C LYS A 59 -13.85 20.07 27.90
N VAL A 60 -13.13 20.70 26.96
CA VAL A 60 -13.45 20.69 25.54
C VAL A 60 -12.26 20.17 24.75
N MET A 61 -12.52 19.15 23.93
CA MET A 61 -11.51 18.52 23.08
C MET A 61 -11.93 18.60 21.62
N LEU A 62 -11.07 19.17 20.79
CA LEU A 62 -11.14 19.11 19.34
C LEU A 62 -10.34 17.90 18.86
N THR A 63 -10.95 17.03 18.07
CA THR A 63 -10.28 15.95 17.34
C THR A 63 -10.27 16.29 15.87
N LEU A 64 -9.09 16.43 15.27
CA LEU A 64 -8.93 16.61 13.83
C LEU A 64 -8.67 15.26 13.17
N ARG A 65 -9.35 15.02 12.05
CA ARG A 65 -9.19 13.84 11.20
C ARG A 65 -8.98 14.27 9.76
N VAL A 66 -8.25 13.47 8.99
CA VAL A 66 -8.15 13.63 7.54
C VAL A 66 -8.57 12.31 6.92
N GLN A 67 -9.64 12.33 6.13
CA GLN A 67 -10.27 11.11 5.56
C GLN A 67 -10.54 10.03 6.62
N GLY A 68 -11.15 10.41 7.74
CA GLY A 68 -11.41 9.51 8.87
C GLY A 68 -10.19 9.14 9.74
N ILE A 69 -8.95 9.42 9.28
CA ILE A 69 -7.73 9.15 10.05
C ILE A 69 -7.51 10.27 11.06
N LYS A 70 -7.56 9.92 12.34
CA LYS A 70 -7.26 10.86 13.43
C LYS A 70 -5.82 11.35 13.38
N ILE A 71 -5.67 12.67 13.31
CA ILE A 71 -4.37 13.35 13.34
C ILE A 71 -3.96 13.63 14.78
N LYS A 72 -4.82 14.32 15.54
CA LYS A 72 -4.52 14.73 16.92
C LYS A 72 -5.77 15.15 17.68
N ASN A 73 -5.63 15.13 19.01
CA ASN A 73 -6.53 15.79 19.94
C ASN A 73 -5.93 17.11 20.42
N VAL A 74 -6.72 18.18 20.38
CA VAL A 74 -6.35 19.52 20.84
C VAL A 74 -7.31 19.94 21.94
N SER A 75 -6.78 20.33 23.08
CA SER A 75 -7.61 20.96 24.12
C SER A 75 -7.94 22.39 23.71
N LEU A 76 -9.24 22.72 23.79
CA LEU A 76 -9.73 24.08 23.59
C LEU A 76 -10.02 24.73 24.93
N SER A 77 -9.60 25.98 25.07
CA SER A 77 -9.92 26.81 26.23
C SER A 77 -11.32 27.41 26.11
N ILE A 78 -11.90 27.81 27.24
CA ILE A 78 -13.22 28.45 27.32
C ILE A 78 -13.07 29.87 27.86
N PHE A 79 -13.71 30.84 27.19
CA PHE A 79 -13.59 32.26 27.50
C PHE A 79 -14.96 32.96 27.52
N GLU A 80 -15.04 34.12 28.16
CA GLU A 80 -16.24 35.00 28.16
C GLU A 80 -16.46 35.73 26.83
N ARG A 81 -15.49 35.65 25.92
CA ARG A 81 -15.52 36.21 24.56
C ARG A 81 -14.89 35.23 23.59
N VAL A 82 -15.24 35.32 22.31
CA VAL A 82 -14.61 34.51 21.28
C VAL A 82 -13.13 34.88 21.16
N VAL A 83 -12.27 33.88 21.35
CA VAL A 83 -10.81 33.97 21.15
C VAL A 83 -10.43 32.97 20.06
N THR A 84 -9.50 33.35 19.19
CA THR A 84 -9.04 32.47 18.11
C THR A 84 -7.75 31.73 18.51
N LYS A 85 -7.74 30.42 18.28
CA LYS A 85 -6.55 29.58 18.32
C LYS A 85 -6.15 29.21 16.90
N VAL A 86 -4.88 29.40 16.57
CA VAL A 86 -4.35 29.06 15.25
C VAL A 86 -3.76 27.65 15.30
N ILE A 87 -4.15 26.82 14.35
CA ILE A 87 -3.63 25.48 14.16
C ILE A 87 -3.04 25.42 12.76
N SER A 88 -1.83 24.89 12.64
CA SER A 88 -1.10 24.74 11.39
C SER A 88 -1.05 23.25 11.02
N LEU A 89 -1.52 22.88 9.84
CA LEU A 89 -1.48 21.51 9.31
C LEU A 89 -0.44 21.43 8.20
N LYS A 90 0.82 21.16 8.53
CA LYS A 90 1.91 21.12 7.53
C LYS A 90 2.07 19.71 6.98
N SER A 91 2.31 19.60 5.68
CA SER A 91 2.94 18.41 5.10
C SER A 91 4.44 18.56 5.27
N THR A 92 5.10 17.60 5.91
CA THR A 92 6.56 17.55 5.93
C THR A 92 7.03 16.14 5.61
N VAL A 93 8.23 16.06 5.04
CA VAL A 93 8.97 14.81 4.78
C VAL A 93 9.79 14.37 6.00
N SER A 94 9.82 15.18 7.07
CA SER A 94 10.51 14.90 8.33
C SER A 94 9.92 15.68 9.51
N GLU A 95 10.01 15.11 10.71
CA GLU A 95 9.51 15.67 11.97
C GLU A 95 10.31 16.91 12.40
N THR A 96 9.63 18.06 12.47
CA THR A 96 10.12 19.25 13.21
C THR A 96 8.98 19.85 14.01
N CYS A 97 9.07 19.81 15.35
CA CYS A 97 8.13 20.48 16.24
C CYS A 97 8.75 21.74 16.83
N MET A 98 8.09 22.88 16.69
CA MET A 98 8.32 24.06 17.53
C MET A 98 6.99 24.47 18.15
N GLU A 99 6.92 24.40 19.49
CA GLU A 99 5.75 24.75 20.29
C GLU A 99 6.07 25.99 21.13
N LYS A 100 5.99 27.21 20.57
CA LYS A 100 6.23 28.41 21.41
C LYS A 100 5.11 29.42 21.55
N ASP A 101 4.06 29.44 20.73
CA ASP A 101 3.20 30.64 20.66
C ASP A 101 1.67 30.41 20.56
N ASN A 102 1.07 29.49 21.31
CA ASN A 102 -0.36 29.09 21.18
C ASN A 102 -0.77 28.58 19.77
N ILE A 103 0.21 28.36 18.89
CA ILE A 103 0.07 27.74 17.59
C ILE A 103 0.37 26.25 17.75
N CYS A 104 -0.55 25.39 17.30
CA CYS A 104 -0.30 23.95 17.23
C CYS A 104 0.05 23.56 15.80
N SER A 105 1.24 23.00 15.56
CA SER A 105 1.61 22.44 14.26
C SER A 105 1.52 20.92 14.26
N PHE A 106 0.96 20.35 13.20
CA PHE A 106 0.87 18.90 12.99
C PHE A 106 1.45 18.52 11.63
N GLU A 107 2.21 17.42 11.61
CA GLU A 107 2.75 16.83 10.38
C GLU A 107 1.75 15.84 9.79
N LEU A 108 1.30 16.13 8.57
CA LEU A 108 0.54 15.23 7.73
C LEU A 108 1.51 14.25 7.05
N LYS A 109 1.49 12.99 7.48
CA LYS A 109 2.38 11.95 6.94
C LYS A 109 1.89 11.46 5.57
N LEU A 110 2.22 12.20 4.51
CA LEU A 110 2.12 11.75 3.13
C LEU A 110 3.52 11.45 2.59
N ASN A 111 3.80 10.16 2.37
CA ASN A 111 5.10 9.71 1.90
C ASN A 111 4.94 9.00 0.56
N VAL A 112 5.58 9.51 -0.48
CA VAL A 112 5.68 8.83 -1.78
C VAL A 112 7.14 8.48 -2.02
N TYR A 113 7.41 7.20 -2.26
CA TYR A 113 8.75 6.69 -2.53
C TYR A 113 8.88 6.26 -3.99
N MET A 114 10.07 6.38 -4.56
CA MET A 114 10.49 5.58 -5.71
C MET A 114 11.41 4.46 -5.25
N ILE A 115 11.52 3.37 -6.00
CA ILE A 115 12.54 2.34 -5.73
C ILE A 115 13.75 2.63 -6.60
N ASP A 116 14.92 2.78 -5.97
CA ASP A 116 16.18 2.93 -6.68
C ASP A 116 16.55 1.63 -7.41
N LYS A 117 16.95 1.74 -8.68
CA LYS A 117 17.28 0.56 -9.50
C LYS A 117 18.54 -0.15 -9.00
N VAL A 118 19.51 0.60 -8.49
CA VAL A 118 20.83 0.08 -8.11
C VAL A 118 20.79 -0.54 -6.71
N SER A 119 20.26 0.19 -5.72
CA SER A 119 20.22 -0.27 -4.34
C SER A 119 18.97 -1.09 -4.01
N ASN A 120 17.95 -1.06 -4.86
CA ASN A 120 16.62 -1.67 -4.63
C ASN A 120 15.97 -1.20 -3.32
N LYS A 121 16.25 0.05 -2.93
CA LYS A 121 15.73 0.68 -1.70
C LYS A 121 14.73 1.79 -2.05
N PRO A 122 13.79 2.08 -1.15
CA PRO A 122 12.86 3.19 -1.34
C PRO A 122 13.59 4.51 -1.05
N ILE A 123 13.52 5.43 -2.01
CA ILE A 123 13.94 6.82 -1.88
C ILE A 123 12.68 7.66 -1.75
N LEU A 124 12.60 8.42 -0.65
CA LEU A 124 11.50 9.38 -0.45
C LEU A 124 11.64 10.50 -1.47
N LEU A 125 10.56 10.77 -2.21
CA LEU A 125 10.53 11.86 -3.18
C LEU A 125 10.57 13.22 -2.45
N ASP A 126 11.01 14.26 -3.16
CA ASP A 126 10.96 15.60 -2.61
C ASP A 126 9.52 16.09 -2.42
N LEU A 127 9.34 17.09 -1.55
CA LEU A 127 8.00 17.58 -1.22
C LEU A 127 7.25 18.08 -2.46
N LYS A 128 7.91 18.77 -3.38
CA LYS A 128 7.27 19.34 -4.57
C LYS A 128 6.75 18.22 -5.49
N GLU A 129 7.52 17.16 -5.67
CA GLU A 129 7.10 15.99 -6.44
C GLU A 129 5.96 15.25 -5.73
N ILE A 130 6.03 15.09 -4.40
CA ILE A 130 4.95 14.52 -3.60
C ILE A 130 3.64 15.30 -3.80
N GLU A 131 3.68 16.63 -3.71
CA GLU A 131 2.49 17.49 -3.85
C GLU A 131 1.86 17.39 -5.24
N ASN A 132 2.69 17.32 -6.30
CA ASN A 132 2.21 17.13 -7.67
C ASN A 132 1.50 15.78 -7.83
N ILE A 133 2.17 14.69 -7.41
CA ILE A 133 1.61 13.34 -7.47
C ILE A 133 0.33 13.25 -6.65
N ALA A 134 0.31 13.86 -5.47
CA ALA A 134 -0.84 13.86 -4.57
C ALA A 134 -2.06 14.52 -5.21
N SER A 135 -1.85 15.68 -5.85
CA SER A 135 -2.91 16.41 -6.56
C SER A 135 -3.44 15.63 -7.76
N GLU A 136 -2.55 15.04 -8.57
CA GLU A 136 -2.96 14.23 -9.74
C GLU A 136 -3.73 12.97 -9.37
N ASN A 137 -3.46 12.40 -8.19
CA ASN A 137 -4.00 11.11 -7.76
C ASN A 137 -4.98 11.22 -6.58
N ASN A 138 -5.36 12.44 -6.16
CA ASN A 138 -6.20 12.73 -4.99
C ASN A 138 -5.72 12.03 -3.69
N LEU A 139 -4.40 12.04 -3.45
CA LEU A 139 -3.79 11.45 -2.25
C LEU A 139 -3.73 12.48 -1.13
N THR A 140 -4.00 12.07 0.10
CA THR A 140 -3.97 12.98 1.27
C THR A 140 -2.97 12.54 2.32
N LEU A 141 -3.00 11.26 2.72
CA LEU A 141 -2.16 10.68 3.76
C LEU A 141 -1.78 9.24 3.41
N GLY A 142 -0.66 8.79 3.98
CA GLY A 142 -0.25 7.41 3.95
C GLY A 142 1.13 7.22 3.34
N TYR A 143 1.37 5.98 2.92
CA TYR A 143 2.62 5.55 2.32
C TYR A 143 2.31 5.02 0.93
N PHE A 144 3.08 5.48 -0.04
CA PHE A 144 2.88 5.17 -1.44
C PHE A 144 4.21 4.87 -2.13
N ILE A 145 4.17 4.02 -3.15
CA ILE A 145 5.31 3.78 -4.03
C ILE A 145 4.91 4.14 -5.46
N LYS A 146 5.71 5.00 -6.09
CA LYS A 146 5.64 5.33 -7.51
C LYS A 146 6.22 4.16 -8.30
N ARG A 147 5.39 3.52 -9.13
CA ARG A 147 5.81 2.45 -10.03
C ARG A 147 6.56 3.03 -11.22
N ARG A 148 7.29 2.18 -11.95
CA ARG A 148 7.97 2.57 -13.19
C ARG A 148 7.02 3.15 -14.24
N THR A 149 5.78 2.67 -14.25
CA THR A 149 4.71 3.13 -15.15
C THR A 149 4.14 4.50 -14.78
N GLY A 150 4.62 5.14 -13.70
CA GLY A 150 4.09 6.39 -13.16
C GLY A 150 2.88 6.20 -12.24
N LYS A 151 2.22 5.03 -12.27
CA LYS A 151 1.11 4.71 -11.36
C LYS A 151 1.56 4.68 -9.90
N ILE A 152 0.65 5.02 -9.00
CA ILE A 152 0.90 5.02 -7.55
C ILE A 152 0.33 3.77 -6.90
N SER A 153 1.11 3.16 -5.99
CA SER A 153 0.69 1.99 -5.23
C SER A 153 0.65 2.30 -3.74
N THR A 154 -0.49 2.08 -3.10
CA THR A 154 -0.63 2.19 -1.64
C THR A 154 0.19 1.12 -0.91
N THR A 155 0.85 1.52 0.18
CA THR A 155 1.69 0.66 1.02
C THR A 155 1.57 1.01 2.50
N SER A 156 2.48 0.52 3.34
CA SER A 156 2.53 0.82 4.77
C SER A 156 3.97 1.09 5.25
N LYS A 157 4.10 1.77 6.38
CA LYS A 157 5.40 1.98 7.06
C LYS A 157 6.13 0.66 7.31
N GLU A 158 5.40 -0.38 7.72
CA GLU A 158 5.95 -1.72 7.95
C GLU A 158 6.53 -2.33 6.67
N THR A 159 5.81 -2.21 5.55
CA THR A 159 6.27 -2.69 4.24
C THR A 159 7.54 -1.95 3.81
N ILE A 160 7.58 -0.62 3.95
CA ILE A 160 8.78 0.18 3.68
C ILE A 160 9.96 -0.27 4.57
N GLY A 161 9.69 -0.58 5.84
CA GLY A 161 10.69 -1.15 6.76
C GLY A 161 11.28 -2.46 6.25
N LYS A 162 10.43 -3.38 5.76
CA LYS A 162 10.85 -4.67 5.18
C LYS A 162 11.63 -4.53 3.86
N ILE A 163 11.32 -3.53 3.03
CA ILE A 163 12.11 -3.21 1.83
C ILE A 163 13.52 -2.72 2.25
N ASN A 164 13.59 -1.82 3.24
CA ASN A 164 14.85 -1.26 3.74
C ASN A 164 15.74 -2.28 4.46
N ASN A 165 15.12 -3.20 5.19
CA ASN A 165 15.80 -4.26 5.94
C ASN A 165 15.17 -5.63 5.62
N PRO A 166 15.69 -6.36 4.61
CA PRO A 166 15.19 -7.68 4.23
C PRO A 166 15.28 -8.74 5.34
N GLU A 167 16.08 -8.53 6.39
CA GLU A 167 16.10 -9.42 7.56
C GLU A 167 14.78 -9.42 8.36
N LEU A 168 13.92 -8.43 8.13
CA LEU A 168 12.56 -8.38 8.68
C LEU A 168 11.56 -9.25 7.90
N ILE A 169 11.99 -9.87 6.79
CA ILE A 169 11.20 -10.84 6.03
C ILE A 169 11.48 -12.21 6.62
N THR A 170 10.46 -12.75 7.30
CA THR A 170 10.56 -14.02 8.03
C THR A 170 10.22 -15.22 7.16
N ASN A 171 9.40 -15.03 6.12
CA ASN A 171 9.05 -16.09 5.19
C ASN A 171 10.23 -16.44 4.28
N LYS A 172 10.69 -17.69 4.37
CA LYS A 172 11.86 -18.19 3.64
C LYS A 172 11.72 -18.07 2.11
N TYR A 173 10.52 -18.26 1.55
CA TYR A 173 10.30 -18.19 0.11
C TYR A 173 10.36 -16.74 -0.39
N ILE A 174 9.74 -15.81 0.35
CA ILE A 174 9.78 -14.38 0.02
C ILE A 174 11.20 -13.84 0.17
N LYS A 175 11.93 -14.24 1.21
CA LYS A 175 13.33 -13.86 1.40
C LYS A 175 14.18 -14.33 0.21
N TYR A 176 14.06 -15.60 -0.17
CA TYR A 176 14.83 -16.16 -1.29
C TYR A 176 14.49 -15.50 -2.63
N VAL A 177 13.21 -15.36 -2.99
CA VAL A 177 12.82 -14.75 -4.28
C VAL A 177 13.27 -13.30 -4.37
N LEU A 178 13.23 -12.57 -3.25
CA LEU A 178 13.72 -11.20 -3.20
C LEU A 178 15.24 -11.14 -3.46
N GLU A 179 16.00 -12.02 -2.84
CA GLU A 179 17.45 -12.11 -3.05
C GLU A 179 17.80 -12.53 -4.49
N ASP A 180 17.11 -13.52 -5.06
CA ASP A 180 17.30 -13.94 -6.45
C ASP A 180 16.96 -12.81 -7.42
N PHE A 181 15.84 -12.11 -7.19
CA PHE A 181 15.45 -10.97 -8.03
C PHE A 181 16.45 -9.82 -7.93
N LYS A 182 16.95 -9.48 -6.75
CA LYS A 182 17.98 -8.44 -6.57
C LYS A 182 19.28 -8.79 -7.28
N LYS A 183 19.68 -10.07 -7.32
CA LYS A 183 20.85 -10.51 -8.10
C LYS A 183 20.63 -10.27 -9.58
N ARG A 184 19.45 -10.61 -10.11
CA ARG A 184 19.06 -10.36 -11.51
C ARG A 184 19.00 -8.87 -11.84
N CYS A 185 18.58 -8.01 -10.91
CA CYS A 185 18.61 -6.56 -11.13
C CYS A 185 20.03 -6.00 -11.34
N ASN A 186 21.04 -6.67 -10.77
CA ASN A 186 22.43 -6.24 -10.76
C ASN A 186 23.30 -6.96 -11.81
N ASP A 187 22.69 -7.73 -12.72
CA ASP A 187 23.41 -8.47 -13.76
C ASP A 187 23.87 -7.61 -14.95
N GLY A 188 23.52 -6.31 -14.94
CA GLY A 188 23.89 -5.35 -15.98
C GLY A 188 22.94 -5.29 -17.17
N THR A 189 21.84 -6.05 -17.17
CA THR A 189 20.83 -5.98 -18.22
C THR A 189 20.02 -4.68 -18.14
N VAL A 190 19.87 -4.00 -19.28
CA VAL A 190 19.11 -2.74 -19.37
C VAL A 190 17.61 -3.02 -19.20
N ASP A 191 17.15 -4.12 -19.81
CA ASP A 191 15.78 -4.60 -19.80
C ASP A 191 15.69 -6.03 -19.28
N PHE A 192 14.63 -6.31 -18.52
CA PHE A 192 14.37 -7.65 -18.01
C PHE A 192 13.87 -8.58 -19.13
N PRO A 193 14.24 -9.87 -19.09
CA PRO A 193 13.75 -10.82 -20.06
C PRO A 193 12.25 -11.00 -19.93
N ARG A 194 11.56 -11.18 -21.06
CA ARG A 194 10.10 -11.37 -21.13
C ARG A 194 9.56 -12.45 -20.19
N LEU A 195 10.33 -13.52 -19.98
CA LEU A 195 9.95 -14.65 -19.13
C LEU A 195 10.61 -14.60 -17.74
N LEU A 196 11.02 -13.41 -17.28
CA LEU A 196 11.61 -13.21 -15.95
C LEU A 196 10.75 -13.87 -14.85
N PHE A 197 9.43 -13.66 -14.87
CA PHE A 197 8.51 -14.23 -13.87
C PHE A 197 8.65 -15.75 -13.77
N LYS A 198 8.72 -16.45 -14.91
CA LYS A 198 8.85 -17.90 -15.01
C LYS A 198 10.21 -18.34 -14.47
N ASP A 199 11.28 -17.73 -14.94
CA ASP A 199 12.64 -18.14 -14.56
C ASP A 199 12.93 -17.85 -13.08
N LEU A 200 12.40 -16.74 -12.56
CA LEU A 200 12.47 -16.38 -11.15
C LEU A 200 11.70 -17.39 -10.30
N MET A 201 10.43 -17.68 -10.62
CA MET A 201 9.63 -18.61 -9.82
C MET A 201 10.13 -20.05 -9.94
N LYS A 202 10.58 -20.51 -11.11
CA LYS A 202 11.25 -21.82 -11.24
C LYS A 202 12.49 -21.90 -10.35
N SER A 203 13.30 -20.83 -10.26
CA SER A 203 14.45 -20.78 -9.34
C SER A 203 14.03 -20.98 -7.89
N VAL A 204 12.92 -20.37 -7.46
CA VAL A 204 12.36 -20.56 -6.11
C VAL A 204 11.94 -22.03 -5.90
N PHE A 205 11.14 -22.59 -6.81
CA PHE A 205 10.69 -23.98 -6.70
C PHE A 205 11.88 -24.95 -6.65
N GLU A 206 12.79 -24.91 -7.62
CA GLU A 206 13.94 -25.82 -7.68
C GLU A 206 14.85 -25.69 -6.45
N HIS A 207 15.03 -24.48 -5.91
CA HIS A 207 15.83 -24.29 -4.69
C HIS A 207 15.25 -25.02 -3.48
N PHE A 208 13.94 -24.88 -3.23
CA PHE A 208 13.29 -25.46 -2.05
C PHE A 208 12.85 -26.91 -2.23
N LEU A 209 12.71 -27.38 -3.47
CA LEU A 209 12.41 -28.77 -3.79
C LEU A 209 13.66 -29.66 -3.84
N LYS A 210 14.84 -29.05 -3.98
CA LYS A 210 16.10 -29.79 -3.92
C LYS A 210 16.25 -30.44 -2.55
N ASP A 211 16.46 -31.76 -2.56
CA ASP A 211 16.68 -32.58 -1.37
C ASP A 211 15.59 -32.45 -0.29
N ASN A 212 14.34 -32.15 -0.71
CA ASN A 212 13.21 -31.95 0.18
C ASN A 212 12.34 -33.22 0.30
N ASP A 213 12.08 -33.65 1.53
CA ASP A 213 11.28 -34.85 1.82
C ASP A 213 9.76 -34.63 1.70
N SER A 214 9.30 -33.40 1.44
CA SER A 214 7.89 -33.03 1.36
C SER A 214 7.64 -32.02 0.22
N PRO A 215 7.82 -32.44 -1.04
CA PRO A 215 7.63 -31.57 -2.21
C PRO A 215 6.22 -30.99 -2.30
N ASP A 216 5.20 -31.73 -1.85
CA ASP A 216 3.80 -31.28 -1.83
C ASP A 216 3.62 -30.03 -0.95
N ASN A 217 4.24 -30.01 0.22
CA ASN A 217 4.15 -28.88 1.14
C ASN A 217 4.84 -27.65 0.54
N VAL A 218 6.02 -27.82 -0.06
CA VAL A 218 6.75 -26.73 -0.72
C VAL A 218 5.92 -26.12 -1.85
N ILE A 219 5.34 -26.96 -2.71
CA ILE A 219 4.57 -26.48 -3.87
C ILE A 219 3.31 -25.75 -3.43
N ASN A 220 2.62 -26.28 -2.42
CA ASN A 220 1.42 -25.65 -1.85
C ASN A 220 1.75 -24.31 -1.20
N GLU A 221 2.78 -24.23 -0.36
CA GLU A 221 3.14 -23.00 0.33
C GLU A 221 3.58 -21.90 -0.65
N ILE A 222 4.42 -22.22 -1.64
CA ILE A 222 4.81 -21.27 -2.69
C ILE A 222 3.58 -20.83 -3.48
N GLY A 223 2.70 -21.77 -3.85
CA GLY A 223 1.43 -21.50 -4.54
C GLY A 223 0.51 -20.56 -3.76
N ASP A 224 0.34 -20.77 -2.46
CA ASP A 224 -0.53 -19.94 -1.60
C ASP A 224 0.02 -18.55 -1.35
N ILE A 225 1.34 -18.40 -1.35
CA ILE A 225 2.00 -17.10 -1.19
C ILE A 225 1.95 -16.31 -2.49
N PHE A 226 2.45 -16.87 -3.59
CA PHE A 226 2.69 -16.12 -4.82
C PHE A 226 1.56 -16.25 -5.84
N GLY A 227 0.78 -17.34 -5.81
CA GLY A 227 -0.37 -17.56 -6.70
C GLY A 227 -1.66 -16.86 -6.26
N THR A 228 -1.61 -16.05 -5.19
CA THR A 228 -2.76 -15.29 -4.68
C THR A 228 -2.60 -13.79 -4.90
N LYS A 229 -3.71 -13.05 -4.87
CA LYS A 229 -3.67 -11.59 -4.91
C LYS A 229 -2.87 -11.07 -3.71
N VAL A 230 -1.94 -10.14 -3.94
CA VAL A 230 -1.06 -9.59 -2.87
C VAL A 230 -1.85 -9.06 -1.68
N ASN A 231 -3.03 -8.51 -1.91
CA ASN A 231 -3.89 -7.95 -0.85
C ASN A 231 -4.59 -9.01 0.01
N ASP A 232 -4.72 -10.22 -0.51
CA ASP A 232 -5.45 -11.35 0.07
C ASP A 232 -4.49 -12.37 0.70
N SER A 233 -3.19 -12.25 0.40
CA SER A 233 -2.14 -13.08 0.99
C SER A 233 -2.06 -12.90 2.51
N TYR A 234 -1.95 -14.01 3.24
CA TYR A 234 -1.71 -14.01 4.69
C TYR A 234 -0.34 -13.42 5.07
N MET A 235 0.60 -13.33 4.12
CA MET A 235 1.93 -12.69 4.26
C MET A 235 1.96 -11.28 3.65
N LYS A 236 0.81 -10.59 3.67
CA LYS A 236 0.54 -9.34 2.96
C LYS A 236 1.71 -8.34 2.97
N THR A 237 2.28 -8.00 4.13
CA THR A 237 3.32 -6.96 4.20
C THR A 237 4.69 -7.42 3.69
N GLU A 238 5.03 -8.70 3.84
CA GLU A 238 6.26 -9.28 3.28
C GLU A 238 6.15 -9.44 1.76
N LEU A 239 5.05 -10.02 1.29
CA LEU A 239 4.80 -10.21 -0.14
C LEU A 239 4.71 -8.87 -0.86
N ARG A 240 4.06 -7.90 -0.21
CA ARG A 240 3.94 -6.54 -0.74
C ARG A 240 5.29 -5.83 -0.82
N ALA A 241 6.26 -6.15 0.05
CA ALA A 241 7.61 -5.62 -0.05
C ALA A 241 8.30 -6.09 -1.35
N PHE A 242 8.25 -7.41 -1.64
CA PHE A 242 8.75 -7.95 -2.89
C PHE A 242 8.00 -7.40 -4.11
N TYR A 243 6.66 -7.40 -4.07
CA TYR A 243 5.79 -6.83 -5.10
C TYR A 243 6.18 -5.41 -5.49
N HIS A 244 6.39 -4.53 -4.50
CA HIS A 244 6.71 -3.14 -4.77
C HIS A 244 8.08 -2.96 -5.43
N ILE A 245 9.08 -3.72 -5.00
CA ILE A 245 10.40 -3.69 -5.64
C ILE A 245 10.26 -4.20 -7.08
N TYR A 246 9.51 -5.29 -7.28
CA TYR A 246 9.28 -5.87 -8.59
C TYR A 246 8.58 -4.90 -9.55
N GLU A 247 7.41 -4.36 -9.19
CA GLU A 247 6.62 -3.44 -10.03
C GLU A 247 7.26 -2.05 -10.23
N ALA A 248 8.17 -1.65 -9.34
CA ALA A 248 8.92 -0.41 -9.51
C ALA A 248 10.12 -0.56 -10.45
N LEU A 249 10.62 -1.78 -10.66
CA LEU A 249 11.79 -2.04 -11.52
C LEU A 249 11.42 -2.69 -12.84
N VAL A 250 10.48 -3.64 -12.82
CA VAL A 250 9.93 -4.33 -13.98
C VAL A 250 8.73 -3.52 -14.50
N PRO A 251 8.77 -3.03 -15.75
CA PRO A 251 7.66 -2.25 -16.29
C PRO A 251 6.42 -3.14 -16.46
N LYS A 252 5.22 -2.60 -16.23
CA LYS A 252 3.97 -3.27 -16.65
C LYS A 252 3.55 -2.69 -18.01
N THR A 253 3.93 -3.39 -19.08
CA THR A 253 3.50 -3.10 -20.46
C THR A 253 2.91 -4.37 -21.07
N LEU A 254 2.24 -4.24 -22.22
CA LEU A 254 1.49 -5.29 -22.92
C LEU A 254 2.26 -6.61 -23.16
N SER A 255 3.60 -6.56 -23.17
CA SER A 255 4.48 -7.71 -23.40
C SER A 255 5.46 -7.97 -22.25
N SER A 256 5.30 -7.29 -21.11
CA SER A 256 6.28 -7.28 -20.03
C SER A 256 5.87 -8.18 -18.87
N PRO A 257 6.83 -8.78 -18.14
CA PRO A 257 6.55 -9.69 -17.05
C PRO A 257 6.06 -8.96 -15.79
N GLY A 258 4.88 -8.34 -15.81
CA GLY A 258 4.25 -7.76 -14.61
C GLY A 258 4.11 -8.77 -13.47
N TYR A 259 3.95 -8.29 -12.23
CA TYR A 259 3.85 -9.20 -11.08
C TYR A 259 2.66 -10.17 -11.18
N ASP A 260 1.58 -9.74 -11.81
CA ASP A 260 0.44 -10.61 -12.15
C ASP A 260 0.87 -11.90 -12.86
N LYS A 261 1.90 -11.85 -13.72
CA LYS A 261 2.41 -13.06 -14.39
C LYS A 261 3.06 -14.04 -13.40
N ILE A 262 3.66 -13.57 -12.31
CA ILE A 262 4.11 -14.42 -11.20
C ILE A 262 2.91 -15.14 -10.57
N GLN A 263 1.79 -14.42 -10.38
CA GLN A 263 0.58 -14.98 -9.77
C GLN A 263 -0.04 -16.06 -10.66
N HIS A 264 -0.26 -15.76 -11.94
CA HIS A 264 -0.79 -16.69 -12.93
C HIS A 264 0.06 -17.95 -13.07
N PHE A 265 1.38 -17.78 -13.22
CA PHE A 265 2.31 -18.90 -13.31
C PHE A 265 2.26 -19.78 -12.05
N THR A 266 2.40 -19.19 -10.86
CA THR A 266 2.53 -19.94 -9.61
C THR A 266 1.23 -20.63 -9.20
N TYR A 267 0.08 -19.96 -9.41
CA TYR A 267 -1.24 -20.57 -9.21
C TYR A 267 -1.40 -21.81 -10.10
N CYS A 268 -1.09 -21.69 -11.40
CA CYS A 268 -1.24 -22.81 -12.33
C CYS A 268 -0.25 -23.95 -12.06
N VAL A 269 0.96 -23.67 -11.56
CA VAL A 269 1.89 -24.73 -11.08
C VAL A 269 1.23 -25.53 -9.97
N LYS A 270 0.73 -24.87 -8.91
CA LYS A 270 0.08 -25.53 -7.76
C LYS A 270 -1.13 -26.35 -8.19
N GLU A 271 -2.04 -25.75 -8.95
CA GLU A 271 -3.28 -26.43 -9.37
C GLU A 271 -2.99 -27.66 -10.22
N ARG A 272 -2.08 -27.52 -11.18
CA ARG A 272 -1.71 -28.62 -12.07
C ARG A 272 -0.99 -29.75 -11.32
N TYR A 273 -0.14 -29.40 -10.36
CA TYR A 273 0.56 -30.35 -9.50
C TYR A 273 -0.42 -31.17 -8.64
N ASN A 274 -1.31 -30.50 -7.89
CA ASN A 274 -2.16 -31.19 -6.91
C ASN A 274 -3.32 -31.97 -7.53
N THR A 275 -3.96 -31.41 -8.57
CA THR A 275 -5.25 -31.95 -9.04
C THR A 275 -5.10 -32.80 -10.29
N SER A 276 -3.93 -32.75 -10.96
CA SER A 276 -3.77 -33.22 -12.34
C SER A 276 -4.84 -32.70 -13.31
N LYS A 277 -5.64 -31.70 -12.91
CA LYS A 277 -6.62 -31.04 -13.77
C LYS A 277 -5.87 -30.06 -14.65
N LEU A 278 -6.26 -29.98 -15.91
CA LEU A 278 -5.90 -28.85 -16.74
C LEU A 278 -6.72 -27.68 -16.21
N VAL A 279 -6.09 -26.52 -15.96
CA VAL A 279 -6.87 -25.28 -15.93
C VAL A 279 -7.26 -25.09 -17.39
N THR A 280 -8.46 -25.56 -17.75
CA THR A 280 -8.84 -25.72 -19.15
C THR A 280 -8.81 -24.38 -19.85
N ASP A 281 -8.37 -24.37 -21.12
CA ASP A 281 -8.35 -23.17 -21.96
C ASP A 281 -9.67 -22.40 -21.86
N ALA A 282 -10.81 -23.09 -21.79
CA ALA A 282 -12.14 -22.47 -21.62
C ALA A 282 -12.29 -21.65 -20.33
N ALA A 283 -11.81 -22.13 -19.18
CA ALA A 283 -11.89 -21.39 -17.93
C ALA A 283 -10.95 -20.17 -17.94
N GLN A 284 -9.78 -20.31 -18.58
CA GLN A 284 -8.86 -19.19 -18.81
C GLN A 284 -9.50 -18.17 -19.74
N TYR A 285 -9.98 -18.57 -20.92
CA TYR A 285 -10.66 -17.68 -21.86
C TYR A 285 -11.88 -16.98 -21.26
N ILE A 286 -12.63 -17.61 -20.36
CA ILE A 286 -13.78 -16.97 -19.68
C ILE A 286 -13.30 -15.90 -18.69
N ALA A 287 -12.27 -16.19 -17.90
CA ALA A 287 -11.70 -15.21 -16.97
C ALA A 287 -11.08 -14.02 -17.73
N GLU A 288 -10.32 -14.30 -18.78
CA GLU A 288 -9.69 -13.28 -19.61
C GLU A 288 -10.71 -12.48 -20.44
N ALA A 289 -11.76 -13.12 -20.97
CA ALA A 289 -12.86 -12.42 -21.61
C ALA A 289 -13.59 -11.47 -20.66
N TYR A 290 -13.74 -11.87 -19.39
CA TYR A 290 -14.31 -11.00 -18.36
C TYR A 290 -13.42 -9.77 -18.11
N ASP A 291 -12.10 -9.94 -18.07
CA ASP A 291 -11.17 -8.83 -17.90
C ASP A 291 -11.17 -7.89 -19.10
N LEU A 292 -11.25 -8.41 -20.34
CA LEU A 292 -11.43 -7.60 -21.55
C LEU A 292 -12.72 -6.77 -21.54
N ILE A 293 -13.83 -7.37 -21.12
CA ILE A 293 -15.11 -6.68 -20.97
C ILE A 293 -15.02 -5.53 -19.95
N ASN A 294 -14.18 -5.68 -18.93
CA ASN A 294 -13.96 -4.67 -17.88
C ASN A 294 -12.81 -3.69 -18.18
N GLY A 295 -12.41 -3.57 -19.45
CA GLY A 295 -11.42 -2.58 -19.89
C GLY A 295 -9.97 -3.06 -19.88
N GLY A 296 -9.75 -4.37 -19.74
CA GLY A 296 -8.46 -5.01 -20.01
C GLY A 296 -8.08 -4.94 -21.49
N SER A 297 -6.80 -5.16 -21.78
CA SER A 297 -6.28 -5.18 -23.15
C SER A 297 -6.00 -6.59 -23.62
N TRP A 298 -6.26 -6.87 -24.90
CA TRP A 298 -6.04 -8.18 -25.53
C TRP A 298 -4.62 -8.73 -25.33
N ASP A 299 -3.60 -7.88 -25.44
CA ASP A 299 -2.21 -8.31 -25.29
C ASP A 299 -1.86 -8.69 -23.84
N ASP A 300 -2.44 -8.02 -22.84
CA ASP A 300 -2.25 -8.37 -21.42
C ASP A 300 -2.86 -9.74 -21.13
N THR A 301 -4.08 -9.97 -21.62
CA THR A 301 -4.77 -11.27 -21.60
C THR A 301 -3.95 -12.39 -22.24
N LEU A 302 -3.37 -12.15 -23.43
CA LEU A 302 -2.51 -13.16 -24.08
C LEU A 302 -1.29 -13.50 -23.22
N SER A 303 -0.68 -12.49 -22.58
CA SER A 303 0.45 -12.71 -21.70
C SER A 303 0.05 -13.45 -20.40
N ASP A 304 -1.15 -13.24 -19.88
CA ASP A 304 -1.68 -14.00 -18.73
C ASP A 304 -1.94 -15.47 -19.08
N MET A 305 -2.56 -15.71 -20.24
CA MET A 305 -2.75 -17.05 -20.78
C MET A 305 -1.42 -17.78 -20.96
N GLU A 306 -0.39 -17.10 -21.47
CA GLU A 306 0.94 -17.70 -21.60
C GLU A 306 1.55 -18.04 -20.24
N ALA A 307 1.46 -17.14 -19.25
CA ALA A 307 1.93 -17.40 -17.90
C ALA A 307 1.22 -18.61 -17.27
N ASN A 308 -0.10 -18.73 -17.46
CA ASN A 308 -0.89 -19.87 -17.03
C ASN A 308 -0.41 -21.18 -17.69
N ASN A 309 -0.22 -21.17 -19.01
CA ASN A 309 0.21 -22.35 -19.78
C ASN A 309 1.61 -22.81 -19.39
N LEU A 310 2.54 -21.88 -19.22
CA LEU A 310 3.89 -22.16 -18.72
C LEU A 310 3.84 -22.73 -17.30
N GLY A 311 2.96 -22.20 -16.45
CA GLY A 311 2.74 -22.71 -15.10
C GLY A 311 2.20 -24.13 -15.09
N GLN A 312 1.21 -24.44 -15.93
CA GLN A 312 0.70 -25.81 -16.08
C GLN A 312 1.77 -26.77 -16.61
N ALA A 313 2.54 -26.36 -17.63
CA ALA A 313 3.61 -27.20 -18.16
C ALA A 313 4.63 -27.58 -17.06
N TYR A 314 5.02 -26.61 -16.24
CA TYR A 314 5.96 -26.85 -15.14
C TYR A 314 5.32 -27.62 -13.96
N GLY A 315 4.08 -27.32 -13.58
CA GLY A 315 3.37 -28.10 -12.55
C GLY A 315 3.20 -29.57 -12.94
N LYS A 316 3.00 -29.86 -14.23
CA LYS A 316 3.02 -31.23 -14.76
C LYS A 316 4.40 -31.87 -14.64
N GLU A 317 5.46 -31.15 -14.97
CA GLU A 317 6.84 -31.62 -14.81
C GLU A 317 7.12 -32.01 -13.35
N LEU A 318 6.73 -31.15 -12.40
CA LEU A 318 6.87 -31.43 -10.96
C LEU A 318 6.03 -32.64 -10.53
N TYR A 319 4.78 -32.75 -10.99
CA TYR A 319 3.93 -33.91 -10.69
C TYR A 319 4.57 -35.21 -11.17
N ASP A 320 5.01 -35.23 -12.44
CA ASP A 320 5.67 -36.39 -13.01
C ASP A 320 6.98 -36.74 -12.26
N ARG A 321 7.68 -35.75 -11.71
CA ARG A 321 8.92 -35.94 -10.94
C ARG A 321 8.67 -36.52 -9.53
N TYR A 322 7.67 -36.01 -8.81
CA TYR A 322 7.49 -36.29 -7.37
C TYR A 322 6.34 -37.24 -7.04
N HIS A 323 5.33 -37.39 -7.91
CA HIS A 323 4.19 -38.30 -7.68
C HIS A 323 4.33 -39.65 -8.39
N LYS A 324 5.05 -39.72 -9.53
CA LYS A 324 5.23 -41.00 -10.25
C LYS A 324 6.38 -41.86 -9.73
N ALA A 325 7.26 -41.30 -8.90
CA ALA A 325 8.35 -42.06 -8.28
C ALA A 325 7.90 -42.97 -7.11
N THR A 326 6.63 -42.90 -6.70
CA THR A 326 6.07 -43.59 -5.52
C THR A 326 5.34 -44.90 -5.84
N VAL A 327 5.67 -45.55 -6.97
CA VAL A 327 5.18 -46.90 -7.30
C VAL A 327 6.37 -47.86 -7.27
N TYR A 328 6.63 -48.45 -6.10
CA TYR A 328 7.46 -49.65 -5.94
C TYR A 328 6.65 -50.74 -5.26
#